data_AF-A0A949VFL9-F1
#
_entry.id   AF-A0A949VFL9-F1
#
_cell.length_a   1.000
_cell.length_b   1.000
_cell.length_c   1.000
_cell.angle_alpha   90.00
_cell.angle_beta   90.00
_cell.angle_gamma   90.00
#
_symmetry.space_group_name_H-M   'P 1'
#
loop_
_entity.id
_entity.type
_entity.pdbx_description
1 polymer ?
#
loop_
_entity_poly.entity_id
_entity_poly.type
_entity_poly.pdbx_seq_one_letter_code
_entity_poly.pdbx_strand_id
1 'polypeptide(L)' 'MEQLPAEKDAKIIVYCLTSGMAKKAVATLLGQGYTNIWMLEGGTTAWEEAGLTIGK' A
#
# COMPACT_ATOMS: atom_id res chain seq x y z
N MET A 1 17.95 -1.21 9.48
CA MET A 1 17.40 -1.99 8.35
C MET A 1 16.41 -1.09 7.63
N GLU A 2 16.78 -0.57 6.47
CA GLU A 2 15.80 0.05 5.58
C GLU A 2 15.11 -1.08 4.82
N GLN A 3 13.83 -1.31 5.12
CA GLN A 3 13.02 -2.40 4.55
C GLN A 3 12.37 -2.00 3.22
N LEU A 4 12.62 -0.78 2.75
CA LEU A 4 12.05 -0.26 1.51
C LEU A 4 13.05 -0.40 0.34
N PRO A 5 12.56 -0.55 -0.90
CA PRO A 5 13.41 -0.59 -2.08
C PRO A 5 14.31 0.64 -2.18
N ALA A 6 15.57 0.45 -2.60
CA ALA A 6 16.47 1.57 -2.88
C ALA A 6 15.96 2.38 -4.09
N GLU A 7 15.45 1.69 -5.11
CA GLU A 7 14.92 2.29 -6.33
C GLU A 7 13.58 3.00 -6.05
N LYS A 8 13.51 4.29 -6.39
CA LYS A 8 12.34 5.12 -6.10
C LYS A 8 11.14 4.86 -7.02
N ASP A 9 11.37 4.25 -8.17
CA ASP A 9 10.36 3.80 -9.12
C ASP A 9 9.93 2.34 -8.90
N ALA A 10 10.49 1.67 -7.90
CA ALA A 10 10.07 0.32 -7.51
C ALA A 10 8.56 0.31 -7.23
N LYS A 11 7.88 -0.72 -7.75
CA LYS A 11 6.44 -0.88 -7.53
C LYS A 11 6.18 -1.21 -6.06
N ILE A 12 5.51 -0.31 -5.35
CA ILE A 12 5.11 -0.49 -3.96
C ILE A 12 3.58 -0.56 -3.90
N ILE A 13 3.04 -1.64 -3.33
CA ILE A 13 1.61 -1.77 -3.06
C ILE A 13 1.38 -1.59 -1.56
N VAL A 14 0.51 -0.66 -1.19
CA VAL A 14 0.19 -0.33 0.19
C VAL A 14 -1.28 -0.66 0.47
N TYR A 15 -1.54 -1.36 1.55
CA TYR A 15 -2.90 -1.65 1.99
C TYR A 15 -2.97 -1.61 3.52
N CYS A 16 -4.19 -1.45 4.03
CA CYS A 16 -4.51 -1.68 5.44
C CYS A 16 -5.96 -2.20 5.51
N LEU A 17 -6.57 -2.22 6.70
CA LEU A 17 -7.94 -2.72 6.87
C LEU A 17 -8.96 -1.96 5.99
N THR A 18 -9.02 -0.63 6.13
CA THR A 18 -10.01 0.25 5.46
C THR A 18 -9.39 1.45 4.71
N SER A 19 -8.16 1.31 4.21
CA SER A 19 -7.35 2.37 3.56
C SER A 19 -6.87 3.57 4.40
N GLY A 20 -7.38 3.81 5.62
CA GLY A 20 -7.00 4.98 6.42
C GLY A 20 -5.50 5.11 6.72
N MET A 21 -4.85 4.03 7.14
CA MET A 21 -3.39 4.02 7.37
C MET A 21 -2.60 3.99 6.07
N ALA A 22 -3.10 3.28 5.05
CA ALA A 22 -2.46 3.20 3.75
C ALA A 22 -2.30 4.60 3.12
N LYS A 23 -3.33 5.46 3.21
CA LYS A 23 -3.26 6.86 2.73
C LYS A 23 -2.12 7.65 3.38
N LYS A 24 -1.92 7.49 4.70
CA LYS A 24 -0.83 8.15 5.42
C LYS A 24 0.54 7.63 4.96
N ALA A 25 0.68 6.31 4.83
CA ALA A 25 1.92 5.70 4.34
C ALA A 25 2.25 6.13 2.91
N VAL A 26 1.26 6.20 2.01
CA VAL A 26 1.44 6.71 0.64
C VAL A 26 1.95 8.16 0.67
N ALA A 27 1.34 9.04 1.47
CA ALA A 27 1.80 10.43 1.60
C ALA A 27 3.26 10.51 2.09
N THR A 28 3.64 9.66 3.06
CA THR A 28 5.02 9.57 3.53
C THR A 28 5.97 9.08 2.44
N LEU A 29 5.61 8.04 1.69
CA LEU A 29 6.43 7.48 0.61
C LEU A 29 6.61 8.49 -0.54
N LEU A 30 5.55 9.21 -0.92
CA LEU A 30 5.65 10.32 -1.88
C LEU A 30 6.63 11.39 -1.39
N GLY A 31 6.56 11.77 -0.10
CA GLY A 31 7.50 12.71 0.51
C GLY A 31 8.96 12.21 0.55
N GLN A 32 9.18 10.89 0.50
CA GLN A 32 10.49 10.25 0.41
C GLN A 32 10.97 10.01 -1.04
N GLY A 33 10.21 10.50 -2.02
CA GLY A 33 10.56 10.46 -3.44
C GLY A 33 10.13 9.20 -4.19
N TYR A 34 9.37 8.28 -3.59
CA TYR A 34 8.84 7.12 -4.31
C TYR A 34 7.75 7.55 -5.30
N THR A 35 7.80 7.02 -6.52
CA THR A 35 6.95 7.49 -7.63
C THR A 35 5.95 6.45 -8.11
N ASN A 36 6.20 5.16 -7.85
CA ASN A 36 5.38 4.05 -8.33
C ASN A 36 4.64 3.34 -7.19
N ILE A 37 3.72 4.09 -6.56
CA ILE A 37 2.98 3.63 -5.38
C ILE A 37 1.52 3.37 -5.77
N TRP A 38 1.04 2.19 -5.40
CA TRP A 38 -0.34 1.75 -5.60
C TRP A 38 -0.98 1.47 -4.24
N MET A 39 -2.23 1.88 -4.06
CA MET A 39 -2.96 1.65 -2.83
C MET A 39 -4.18 0.78 -3.11
N LEU A 40 -4.42 -0.22 -2.26
CA LEU A 40 -5.67 -0.98 -2.29
C LEU A 40 -6.80 -0.14 -1.68
N GLU A 41 -7.69 0.37 -2.54
CA GLU A 41 -8.87 1.10 -2.11
C GLU A 41 -9.84 0.19 -1.34
N GLY A 42 -10.44 0.72 -0.29
CA GLY A 42 -11.27 -0.05 0.64
C GLY A 42 -10.50 -1.02 1.55
N GLY A 43 -9.22 -1.25 1.27
CA GLY A 43 -8.35 -2.12 2.07
C GLY A 43 -8.73 -3.60 1.98
N THR A 44 -8.27 -4.39 2.95
CA THR A 44 -8.57 -5.83 3.01
C THR A 44 -10.04 -6.12 3.21
N THR A 45 -10.80 -5.21 3.84
CA THR A 45 -12.25 -5.36 3.97
C THR A 45 -12.93 -5.40 2.60
N ALA A 46 -12.63 -4.45 1.72
CA ALA A 46 -13.20 -4.45 0.36
C ALA A 46 -12.70 -5.62 -0.50
N TRP A 47 -11.48 -6.11 -0.23
CA TRP A 47 -10.94 -7.31 -0.88
C TRP A 47 -11.77 -8.55 -0.53
N GLU A 48 -12.07 -8.75 0.75
CA GLU A 48 -12.91 -9.85 1.22
C GLU A 48 -14.37 -9.72 0.75
N GLU A 49 -14.92 -8.50 0.76
CA GLU A 49 -16.26 -8.21 0.23
C GLU A 49 -16.38 -8.51 -1.28
N ALA A 50 -15.28 -8.36 -2.03
CA ALA A 50 -15.20 -8.77 -3.43
C ALA A 50 -15.09 -10.31 -3.61
N GLY A 51 -15.14 -11.09 -2.52
CA GLY A 51 -15.03 -12.54 -2.55
C GLY A 51 -13.60 -13.06 -2.72
N LEU A 52 -12.59 -12.20 -2.56
CA LEU A 52 -11.19 -12.57 -2.69
C LEU A 52 -10.62 -12.99 -1.34
N THR A 53 -9.83 -14.06 -1.34
CA THR A 53 -9.22 -14.59 -0.13
C THR A 53 -7.92 -13.89 0.21
N ILE A 54 -7.67 -13.65 1.49
CA ILE A 54 -6.37 -13.25 2.01
C ILE A 54 -5.61 -14.52 2.38
N GLY A 55 -4.44 -14.72 1.77
CA GLY A 55 -3.56 -15.83 2.11
C GLY A 55 -3.06 -15.71 3.55
N LYS A 56 -2.92 -16.85 4.23
CA LYS A 56 -2.33 -16.93 5.57
C LYS A 56 -0.82 -17.09 5.50
#